data_AF-A0A836VEF7-F1
#
_entry.id   AF-A0A836VEF7-F1
#
_cell.length_a   1.000
_cell.length_b   1.000
_cell.length_c   1.000
_cell.angle_alpha   90.00
_cell.angle_beta   90.00
_cell.angle_gamma   90.00
#
_symmetry.space_group_name_H-M   'P 1'
#
loop_
_entity.id
_entity.type
_entity.pdbx_description
1 polymer ?
#
loop_
_entity_poly.entity_id
_entity_poly.type
_entity_poly.pdbx_seq_one_letter_code
_entity_poly.pdbx_strand_id
1 'polypeptide(L)'
;MKNLTSLVPKYSFPDTLEEQEVALAANPLMQRLIESRASYAGDPHRPIYHYVNPEAMLNDPNGLCYWRGRWHLFYQAYPPEDPRQHWGHAVSDDLVHWRDLPYCIYPDPEDKCFSGATLVEDDRVIAMYHGTEAGNMVAVSSDPLLLNWRKVGDRAVIPMQSPDGPPLPYRVFDPCIWKKAGVYYSLSAGTKPEGPAGKPVRANFLFSSEDLENWTYLHPFVEDDAFTLVGDDGACPYFWPIGDRHILLFFSHMSGGQYLLGDYDTERDKFVVTNGGKFNFGASTPSAVHAPSATPDGKGGV
;
A
#
# COMPACT_ATOMS: atom_id res chain seq x y z
N MET A 1 22.40 -17.34 -5.49
CA MET A 1 21.29 -16.39 -5.26
C MET A 1 21.15 -16.19 -3.76
N LYS A 2 20.96 -14.95 -3.29
CA LYS A 2 20.70 -14.65 -1.88
C LYS A 2 19.34 -15.25 -1.51
N ASN A 3 19.24 -16.03 -0.44
CA ASN A 3 17.94 -16.47 0.07
C ASN A 3 17.24 -15.27 0.70
N LEU A 4 16.08 -14.88 0.15
CA LEU A 4 15.31 -13.71 0.60
C LEU A 4 14.06 -14.10 1.41
N THR A 5 13.81 -15.39 1.63
CA THR A 5 12.71 -15.88 2.47
C THR A 5 12.80 -15.29 3.88
N SER A 6 11.67 -14.77 4.37
CA SER A 6 11.52 -14.23 5.72
C SER A 6 11.95 -15.20 6.82
N LEU A 7 12.56 -14.66 7.88
CA LEU A 7 12.87 -15.41 9.12
C LEU A 7 11.66 -15.50 10.07
N VAL A 8 10.59 -14.75 9.79
CA VAL A 8 9.38 -14.72 10.61
C VAL A 8 8.58 -16.01 10.38
N PRO A 9 8.14 -16.70 11.44
CA PRO A 9 7.28 -17.87 11.28
C PRO A 9 6.02 -17.53 10.47
N LYS A 10 5.81 -18.27 9.37
CA LYS A 10 4.59 -18.19 8.57
C LYS A 10 3.60 -19.27 9.03
N TYR A 11 2.37 -18.86 9.29
CA TYR A 11 1.27 -19.74 9.65
C TYR A 11 0.29 -19.88 8.49
N SER A 12 -0.43 -20.99 8.44
CA SER A 12 -1.56 -21.19 7.53
C SER A 12 -2.82 -21.36 8.35
N PHE A 13 -3.91 -20.77 7.87
CA PHE A 13 -5.17 -20.72 8.60
C PHE A 13 -6.26 -21.47 7.82
N PRO A 14 -7.27 -22.01 8.51
CA PRO A 14 -8.45 -22.60 7.87
C PRO A 14 -9.22 -21.59 7.00
N ASP A 15 -10.16 -22.09 6.19
CA ASP A 15 -10.91 -21.27 5.22
C ASP A 15 -12.26 -20.77 5.76
N THR A 16 -12.64 -21.13 6.99
CA THR A 16 -13.88 -20.68 7.63
C THR A 16 -13.60 -19.74 8.80
N LEU A 17 -14.49 -18.77 9.04
CA LEU A 17 -14.29 -17.77 10.09
C LEU A 17 -14.20 -18.41 11.47
N GLU A 18 -15.06 -19.39 11.77
CA GLU A 18 -15.08 -20.08 13.07
C GLU A 18 -13.75 -20.79 13.34
N GLU A 19 -13.25 -21.55 12.37
CA GLU A 19 -11.98 -22.28 12.50
C GLU A 19 -10.77 -21.33 12.52
N GLN A 20 -10.83 -20.20 11.81
CA GLN A 20 -9.81 -19.15 11.90
C GLN A 20 -9.73 -18.54 13.29
N GLU A 21 -10.86 -18.21 13.91
CA GLU A 21 -10.87 -17.68 15.28
C GLU A 21 -10.31 -18.69 16.29
N VAL A 22 -10.63 -19.97 16.13
CA VAL A 22 -10.05 -21.05 16.95
C VAL A 22 -8.52 -21.14 16.75
N ALA A 23 -8.06 -21.10 15.49
CA ALA A 23 -6.64 -21.16 15.17
C ALA A 23 -5.87 -19.92 15.69
N LEU A 24 -6.45 -18.73 15.58
CA LEU A 24 -5.89 -17.48 16.09
C LEU A 24 -5.74 -17.49 17.62
N ALA A 25 -6.73 -18.02 18.34
CA ALA A 25 -6.68 -18.11 19.79
C ALA A 25 -5.49 -18.96 20.29
N ALA A 26 -5.12 -20.01 19.56
CA ALA A 26 -3.99 -20.88 19.87
C ALA A 26 -2.66 -20.44 19.22
N ASN A 27 -2.67 -19.38 18.40
CA ASN A 27 -1.52 -19.01 17.59
C ASN A 27 -0.41 -18.35 18.46
N PRO A 28 0.85 -18.84 18.42
CA PRO A 28 1.93 -18.28 19.23
C PRO A 28 2.26 -16.80 18.93
N LEU A 29 2.16 -16.37 17.67
CA LEU A 29 2.35 -14.97 17.30
C LEU A 29 1.26 -14.12 17.96
N MET A 30 0.00 -14.55 17.95
CA MET A 30 -1.09 -13.81 18.61
C MET A 30 -0.87 -13.66 20.12
N GLN A 31 -0.41 -14.71 20.80
CA GLN A 31 -0.07 -14.63 22.23
C GLN A 31 1.05 -13.60 22.49
N ARG A 32 2.09 -13.61 21.65
CA ARG A 32 3.16 -12.61 21.72
C ARG A 32 2.67 -11.18 21.48
N LEU A 33 1.80 -10.94 20.50
CA LEU A 33 1.28 -9.59 20.24
C LEU A 33 0.49 -9.05 21.44
N ILE A 34 -0.27 -9.93 22.11
CA ILE A 34 -0.99 -9.62 23.36
C ILE A 34 -0.01 -9.27 24.49
N GLU A 35 1.02 -10.09 24.69
CA GLU A 35 2.08 -9.84 25.69
C GLU A 35 2.83 -8.53 25.41
N SER A 36 3.11 -8.24 24.15
CA SER A 36 3.78 -7.01 23.74
C SER A 36 2.93 -5.78 24.07
N ARG A 37 1.62 -5.79 23.74
CA ARG A 37 0.71 -4.72 24.15
C ARG A 37 0.65 -4.54 25.66
N ALA A 38 0.59 -5.63 26.42
CA ALA A 38 0.58 -5.59 27.88
C ALA A 38 1.88 -4.95 28.43
N SER A 39 3.03 -5.24 27.81
CA SER A 39 4.32 -4.65 28.20
C SER A 39 4.36 -3.12 28.06
N TYR A 40 3.56 -2.55 27.16
CA TYR A 40 3.47 -1.10 26.93
C TYR A 40 2.34 -0.40 27.68
N ALA A 41 1.52 -1.11 28.46
CA ALA A 41 0.32 -0.56 29.09
C ALA A 41 0.59 0.62 30.05
N GLY A 42 1.83 0.72 30.58
CA GLY A 42 2.26 1.80 31.47
C GLY A 42 3.00 2.95 30.79
N ASP A 43 3.19 2.93 29.47
CA ASP A 43 3.93 3.98 28.75
C ASP A 43 3.06 5.24 28.58
N PRO A 44 3.40 6.36 29.25
CA PRO A 44 2.61 7.60 29.16
C PRO A 44 2.70 8.28 27.77
N HIS A 45 3.65 7.87 26.92
CA HIS A 45 3.85 8.42 25.59
C HIS A 45 3.16 7.60 24.50
N ARG A 46 2.61 6.43 24.83
CA ARG A 46 1.93 5.58 23.87
C ARG A 46 0.46 5.98 23.71
N PRO A 47 -0.01 6.29 22.50
CA PRO A 47 -1.42 6.58 22.25
C PRO A 47 -2.34 5.44 22.68
N ILE A 48 -3.46 5.78 23.33
CA ILE A 48 -4.45 4.81 23.86
C ILE A 48 -5.77 4.77 23.08
N TYR A 49 -5.96 5.67 22.10
CA TYR A 49 -7.19 5.79 21.31
C TYR A 49 -6.93 5.98 19.80
N HIS A 50 -5.68 5.81 19.36
CA HIS A 50 -5.30 5.69 17.95
C HIS A 50 -4.72 4.30 17.74
N TYR A 51 -4.83 3.77 16.53
CA TYR A 51 -4.13 2.53 16.20
C TYR A 51 -2.62 2.72 16.38
N VAL A 52 -2.02 1.79 17.11
CA VAL A 52 -0.58 1.62 17.24
C VAL A 52 -0.28 0.13 17.13
N ASN A 53 0.75 -0.23 16.37
CA ASN A 53 1.22 -1.60 16.17
C ASN A 53 1.58 -2.26 17.51
N PRO A 54 1.36 -3.56 17.67
CA PRO A 54 1.61 -4.26 18.93
C PRO A 54 3.09 -4.28 19.35
N GLU A 55 4.04 -4.31 18.39
CA GLU A 55 5.47 -4.43 18.66
C GLU A 55 6.35 -3.72 17.62
N ALA A 56 7.57 -3.33 18.01
CA ALA A 56 8.58 -2.70 17.15
C ALA A 56 8.11 -1.38 16.48
N MET A 57 8.48 -1.15 15.21
CA MET A 57 8.17 0.09 14.49
C MET A 57 6.88 -0.02 13.66
N LEU A 58 6.14 1.09 13.57
CA LEU A 58 5.03 1.30 12.64
C LEU A 58 5.45 2.36 11.63
N ASN A 59 5.27 2.06 10.34
CA ASN A 59 5.45 3.04 9.28
C ASN A 59 4.15 3.15 8.45
N ASP A 60 4.26 3.29 7.13
CA ASP A 60 3.14 3.61 6.24
C ASP A 60 1.91 2.71 6.45
N PRO A 61 0.68 3.28 6.51
CA PRO A 61 -0.53 2.51 6.34
C PRO A 61 -0.62 1.98 4.90
N ASN A 62 -1.13 0.76 4.76
CA ASN A 62 -1.20 0.03 3.52
C ASN A 62 -2.62 -0.49 3.32
N GLY A 63 -3.17 -0.35 2.12
CA GLY A 63 -4.30 -1.13 1.65
C GLY A 63 -5.52 -1.25 2.56
N LEU A 64 -5.89 -0.19 3.31
CA LEU A 64 -7.12 -0.19 4.11
C LEU A 64 -8.30 -0.62 3.23
N CYS A 65 -9.11 -1.57 3.67
CA CYS A 65 -10.27 -2.02 2.89
C CYS A 65 -11.39 -2.57 3.77
N TYR A 66 -12.59 -2.65 3.20
CA TYR A 66 -13.73 -3.31 3.82
C TYR A 66 -13.97 -4.68 3.17
N TRP A 67 -13.90 -5.74 3.95
CA TRP A 67 -14.01 -7.12 3.49
C TRP A 67 -14.86 -7.93 4.47
N ARG A 68 -15.82 -8.71 3.95
CA ARG A 68 -16.67 -9.64 4.71
C ARG A 68 -17.23 -9.06 6.02
N GLY A 69 -17.64 -7.79 5.99
CA GLY A 69 -18.28 -7.12 7.12
C GLY A 69 -17.32 -6.38 8.07
N ARG A 70 -16.01 -6.36 7.79
CA ARG A 70 -14.99 -5.76 8.66
C ARG A 70 -14.04 -4.86 7.90
N TRP A 71 -13.50 -3.86 8.59
CA TRP A 71 -12.36 -3.09 8.11
C TRP A 71 -11.07 -3.85 8.36
N HIS A 72 -10.19 -3.89 7.37
CA HIS A 72 -8.85 -4.44 7.44
C HIS A 72 -7.84 -3.33 7.22
N LEU A 73 -6.98 -3.10 8.21
CA LEU A 73 -5.84 -2.19 8.12
C LEU A 73 -4.57 -3.01 7.93
N PHE A 74 -3.80 -2.68 6.89
CA PHE A 74 -2.44 -3.16 6.74
C PHE A 74 -1.46 -2.02 6.97
N TYR A 75 -0.21 -2.35 7.26
CA TYR A 75 0.84 -1.35 7.50
C TYR A 75 2.22 -1.97 7.35
N GLN A 76 3.23 -1.15 7.07
CA GLN A 76 4.62 -1.62 7.13
C GLN A 76 5.01 -1.99 8.57
N ALA A 77 5.23 -3.28 8.80
CA ALA A 77 5.62 -3.86 10.07
C ALA A 77 7.09 -4.30 10.06
N TYR A 78 7.71 -4.31 11.25
CA TYR A 78 9.12 -4.64 11.46
C TYR A 78 9.25 -5.77 12.50
N PRO A 79 9.01 -7.03 12.13
CA PRO A 79 9.07 -8.14 13.06
C PRO A 79 10.46 -8.29 13.70
N PRO A 80 10.57 -8.49 15.03
CA PRO A 80 11.83 -8.73 15.73
C PRO A 80 12.77 -9.78 15.12
N GLU A 81 12.23 -10.85 14.50
CA GLU A 81 13.01 -11.91 13.87
C GLU A 81 13.63 -11.48 12.53
N ASP A 82 13.02 -10.51 11.85
CA ASP A 82 13.43 -10.05 10.54
C ASP A 82 13.18 -8.53 10.42
N PRO A 83 14.24 -7.70 10.49
CA PRO A 83 14.09 -6.24 10.48
C PRO A 83 13.63 -5.68 9.12
N ARG A 84 13.39 -6.54 8.12
CA ARG A 84 12.84 -6.17 6.81
C ARG A 84 11.33 -5.94 6.91
N GLN A 85 10.83 -5.03 6.09
CA GLN A 85 9.42 -4.65 6.09
C GLN A 85 8.54 -5.82 5.65
N HIS A 86 7.51 -6.08 6.44
CA HIS A 86 6.39 -6.95 6.16
C HIS A 86 5.12 -6.11 6.09
N TRP A 87 4.01 -6.69 5.64
CA TRP A 87 2.70 -6.11 5.94
C TRP A 87 2.14 -6.70 7.25
N GLY A 88 1.97 -5.84 8.25
CA GLY A 88 1.16 -6.12 9.44
C GLY A 88 -0.34 -6.01 9.14
N HIS A 89 -1.16 -6.47 10.08
CA HIS A 89 -2.60 -6.61 9.87
C HIS A 89 -3.40 -6.39 11.15
N ALA A 90 -4.47 -5.63 11.05
CA ALA A 90 -5.48 -5.50 12.09
C ALA A 90 -6.88 -5.40 11.49
N VAL A 91 -7.90 -5.75 12.26
CA VAL A 91 -9.31 -5.64 11.87
C VAL A 91 -10.11 -4.81 12.84
N SER A 92 -11.16 -4.16 12.35
CA SER A 92 -12.10 -3.38 13.14
C SER A 92 -13.52 -3.45 12.58
N ASP A 93 -14.50 -3.36 13.46
CA ASP A 93 -15.91 -3.25 13.07
C ASP A 93 -16.35 -1.77 12.90
N ASP A 94 -15.56 -0.81 13.40
CA ASP A 94 -15.96 0.60 13.51
C ASP A 94 -14.86 1.64 13.22
N LEU A 95 -13.69 1.20 12.72
CA LEU A 95 -12.49 2.01 12.47
C LEU A 95 -11.82 2.59 13.73
N VAL A 96 -12.30 2.27 14.93
CA VAL A 96 -11.80 2.78 16.20
C VAL A 96 -11.22 1.66 17.06
N HIS A 97 -11.96 0.57 17.23
CA HIS A 97 -11.56 -0.58 18.03
C HIS A 97 -10.91 -1.61 17.12
N TRP A 98 -9.58 -1.68 17.19
CA TRP A 98 -8.76 -2.56 16.36
C TRP A 98 -8.32 -3.81 17.13
N ARG A 99 -8.39 -4.96 16.45
CA ARG A 99 -7.84 -6.24 16.90
C ARG A 99 -6.69 -6.63 15.97
N ASP A 100 -5.52 -6.89 16.53
CA ASP A 100 -4.38 -7.36 15.75
C ASP A 100 -4.65 -8.72 15.12
N LEU A 101 -4.06 -8.96 13.96
CA LEU A 101 -3.96 -10.24 13.29
C LEU A 101 -2.49 -10.55 12.98
N PRO A 102 -2.15 -11.80 12.61
CA PRO A 102 -0.82 -12.18 12.16
C PRO A 102 -0.33 -11.32 10.98
N TYR A 103 0.98 -11.24 10.79
CA TYR A 103 1.56 -10.65 9.58
C TYR A 103 1.00 -11.32 8.32
N CYS A 104 0.78 -10.56 7.25
CA CYS A 104 0.04 -11.04 6.08
C CYS A 104 0.91 -11.22 4.83
N ILE A 105 1.79 -10.26 4.49
CA ILE A 105 2.70 -10.34 3.34
C ILE A 105 4.15 -10.33 3.83
N TYR A 106 4.91 -11.34 3.40
CA TYR A 106 6.28 -11.63 3.83
C TYR A 106 7.25 -11.47 2.65
N PRO A 107 8.49 -10.97 2.84
CA PRO A 107 9.50 -10.92 1.80
C PRO A 107 9.83 -12.32 1.28
N ASP A 108 9.62 -12.54 -0.02
CA ASP A 108 10.04 -13.68 -0.86
C ASP A 108 9.27 -13.62 -2.21
N PRO A 109 9.86 -13.24 -3.35
CA PRO A 109 11.28 -13.16 -3.68
C PRO A 109 11.94 -11.78 -3.46
N GLU A 110 11.18 -10.76 -3.08
CA GLU A 110 11.68 -9.39 -2.84
C GLU A 110 12.51 -9.28 -1.55
N ASP A 111 13.34 -8.24 -1.43
CA ASP A 111 14.09 -8.01 -0.19
C ASP A 111 13.17 -7.51 0.95
N LYS A 112 12.22 -6.60 0.67
CA LYS A 112 11.27 -6.01 1.62
C LYS A 112 9.90 -5.76 0.98
N CYS A 113 8.83 -5.88 1.76
CA CYS A 113 7.46 -5.53 1.36
C CYS A 113 7.18 -4.07 1.70
N PHE A 114 7.35 -3.18 0.72
CA PHE A 114 7.08 -1.74 0.85
C PHE A 114 5.60 -1.41 0.58
N SER A 115 5.31 -0.12 0.48
CA SER A 115 3.97 0.42 0.47
C SER A 115 3.16 0.01 -0.77
N GLY A 116 1.85 0.03 -0.61
CA GLY A 116 0.90 -0.35 -1.64
C GLY A 116 -0.55 -0.14 -1.23
N ALA A 117 -1.45 -0.55 -2.11
CA ALA A 117 -2.89 -0.44 -1.96
C ALA A 117 -3.58 -1.80 -2.16
N THR A 118 -4.85 -1.87 -1.78
CA THR A 118 -5.70 -3.02 -2.03
C THR A 118 -6.86 -2.67 -2.95
N LEU A 119 -7.36 -3.68 -3.66
CA LEU A 119 -8.59 -3.66 -4.43
C LEU A 119 -9.46 -4.83 -3.94
N VAL A 120 -10.69 -4.52 -3.54
CA VAL A 120 -11.69 -5.53 -3.14
C VAL A 120 -12.51 -5.92 -4.36
N GLU A 121 -12.64 -7.22 -4.59
CA GLU A 121 -13.59 -7.84 -5.51
C GLU A 121 -14.60 -8.68 -4.70
N ASP A 122 -15.67 -9.18 -5.32
CA ASP A 122 -16.75 -9.89 -4.61
C ASP A 122 -16.27 -11.17 -3.88
N ASP A 123 -15.23 -11.81 -4.41
CA ASP A 123 -14.74 -13.11 -3.98
C ASP A 123 -13.32 -13.08 -3.40
N ARG A 124 -12.59 -11.96 -3.51
CA ARG A 124 -11.22 -11.84 -3.02
C ARG A 124 -10.78 -10.39 -2.79
N VAL A 125 -9.67 -10.23 -2.10
CA VAL A 125 -8.92 -8.97 -2.00
C VAL A 125 -7.57 -9.14 -2.70
N ILE A 126 -7.23 -8.14 -3.50
CA ILE A 126 -5.95 -8.03 -4.21
C ILE A 126 -5.13 -6.96 -3.49
N ALA A 127 -3.88 -7.27 -3.16
CA ALA A 127 -2.88 -6.32 -2.69
C ALA A 127 -1.86 -6.10 -3.81
N MET A 128 -1.61 -4.85 -4.16
CA MET A 128 -0.49 -4.49 -5.02
C MET A 128 0.47 -3.62 -4.23
N TYR A 129 1.75 -3.99 -4.21
CA TYR A 129 2.74 -3.36 -3.33
C TYR A 129 4.12 -3.32 -3.98
N HIS A 130 5.03 -2.50 -3.44
CA HIS A 130 6.40 -2.47 -3.94
C HIS A 130 7.26 -3.52 -3.24
N GLY A 131 7.83 -4.46 -4.00
CA GLY A 131 8.87 -5.36 -3.53
C GLY A 131 10.25 -4.79 -3.83
N THR A 132 11.00 -4.40 -2.81
CA THR A 132 12.32 -3.77 -3.02
C THR A 132 13.29 -4.73 -3.71
N GLU A 133 14.13 -4.19 -4.59
CA GLU A 133 15.04 -4.94 -5.48
C GLU A 133 14.34 -5.79 -6.57
N ALA A 134 13.01 -5.86 -6.58
CA ALA A 134 12.24 -6.61 -7.57
C ALA A 134 11.40 -5.68 -8.48
N GLY A 135 10.51 -4.88 -7.89
CA GLY A 135 9.50 -4.10 -8.60
C GLY A 135 8.14 -4.21 -7.91
N ASN A 136 7.06 -3.84 -8.59
CA ASN A 136 5.73 -3.97 -8.00
C ASN A 136 5.24 -5.42 -8.10
N MET A 137 4.70 -5.90 -6.99
CA MET A 137 4.23 -7.25 -6.73
C MET A 137 2.71 -7.23 -6.58
N VAL A 138 2.07 -8.38 -6.84
CA VAL A 138 0.65 -8.58 -6.53
C VAL A 138 0.49 -9.81 -5.66
N ALA A 139 -0.40 -9.75 -4.67
CA ALA A 139 -0.84 -10.88 -3.87
C ALA A 139 -2.37 -10.89 -3.75
N VAL A 140 -2.95 -12.06 -3.53
CA VAL A 140 -4.39 -12.25 -3.37
C VAL A 140 -4.71 -13.06 -2.12
N SER A 141 -5.84 -12.74 -1.51
CA SER A 141 -6.44 -13.50 -0.40
C SER A 141 -7.96 -13.49 -0.54
N SER A 142 -8.63 -14.53 -0.06
CA SER A 142 -10.09 -14.68 -0.15
C SER A 142 -10.73 -15.24 1.12
N ASP A 143 -9.90 -15.58 2.10
CA ASP A 143 -10.38 -16.16 3.35
C ASP A 143 -11.02 -15.07 4.24
N PRO A 144 -11.90 -15.44 5.19
CA PRO A 144 -12.76 -14.48 5.89
C PRO A 144 -12.03 -13.35 6.62
N LEU A 145 -10.83 -13.63 7.16
CA LEU A 145 -10.01 -12.65 7.86
C LEU A 145 -8.80 -12.16 7.08
N LEU A 146 -8.62 -12.57 5.81
CA LEU A 146 -7.46 -12.26 4.97
C LEU A 146 -6.11 -12.69 5.58
N LEU A 147 -6.06 -13.88 6.16
CA LEU A 147 -4.89 -14.45 6.81
C LEU A 147 -3.97 -15.22 5.85
N ASN A 148 -4.52 -15.68 4.72
CA ASN A 148 -3.80 -16.51 3.76
C ASN A 148 -3.57 -15.75 2.45
N TRP A 149 -2.37 -15.18 2.28
CA TRP A 149 -1.98 -14.46 1.06
C TRP A 149 -1.10 -15.30 0.14
N ARG A 150 -1.40 -15.25 -1.16
CA ARG A 150 -0.64 -15.87 -2.23
C ARG A 150 -0.20 -14.82 -3.25
N LYS A 151 1.12 -14.73 -3.51
CA LYS A 151 1.66 -13.86 -4.56
C LYS A 151 1.27 -14.38 -5.95
N VAL A 152 1.06 -13.45 -6.88
CA VAL A 152 0.83 -13.73 -8.29
C VAL A 152 2.19 -13.82 -8.97
N GLY A 153 2.47 -14.97 -9.59
CA GLY A 153 3.79 -15.27 -10.16
C GLY A 153 4.89 -15.51 -9.11
N ASP A 154 6.11 -15.67 -9.61
CA ASP A 154 7.34 -15.90 -8.83
C ASP A 154 8.30 -14.70 -8.88
N ARG A 155 7.85 -13.56 -9.43
CA ARG A 155 8.62 -12.33 -9.66
C ARG A 155 7.70 -11.12 -9.62
N ALA A 156 8.29 -9.92 -9.65
CA ALA A 156 7.53 -8.68 -9.80
C ALA A 156 6.73 -8.68 -11.12
N VAL A 157 5.45 -8.31 -11.02
CA VAL A 157 4.54 -8.18 -12.17
C VAL A 157 4.79 -6.89 -12.95
N ILE A 158 5.36 -5.88 -12.30
CA ILE A 158 5.98 -4.71 -12.95
C ILE A 158 7.43 -4.60 -12.44
N PRO A 159 8.43 -5.06 -13.22
CA PRO A 159 9.81 -5.09 -12.77
C PRO A 159 10.41 -3.68 -12.68
N MET A 160 11.33 -3.45 -11.74
CA MET A 160 12.03 -2.15 -11.64
C MET A 160 13.31 -2.07 -12.49
N GLN A 161 13.77 -3.20 -13.01
CA GLN A 161 14.92 -3.31 -13.90
C GLN A 161 14.55 -4.19 -15.08
N SER A 162 15.04 -3.84 -16.27
CA SER A 162 14.94 -4.71 -17.43
C SER A 162 15.95 -5.86 -17.25
N PRO A 163 15.52 -7.13 -17.21
CA PRO A 163 16.44 -8.24 -16.97
C PRO A 163 17.58 -8.32 -18.01
N ASP A 164 17.25 -8.07 -19.28
CA ASP A 164 18.17 -8.25 -20.41
C ASP A 164 18.08 -7.11 -21.45
N GLY A 165 17.42 -6.00 -21.11
CA GLY A 165 17.01 -4.98 -22.08
C GLY A 165 17.46 -3.55 -21.74
N PRO A 166 17.06 -2.56 -22.56
CA PRO A 166 17.31 -1.16 -22.28
C PRO A 166 16.64 -0.74 -20.96
N PRO A 167 17.08 0.37 -20.34
CA PRO A 167 16.41 0.95 -19.19
C PRO A 167 14.91 1.09 -19.43
N LEU A 168 14.11 0.77 -18.41
CA LEU A 168 12.67 0.90 -18.47
C LEU A 168 12.29 2.39 -18.59
N PRO A 169 11.18 2.72 -19.28
CA PRO A 169 10.74 4.11 -19.45
C PRO A 169 10.13 4.71 -18.17
N TYR A 170 10.25 4.01 -17.04
CA TYR A 170 9.68 4.35 -15.76
C TYR A 170 10.60 3.94 -14.61
N ARG A 171 10.36 4.55 -13.46
CA ARG A 171 10.79 4.06 -12.15
C ARG A 171 9.53 3.85 -11.32
N VAL A 172 9.44 2.71 -10.64
CA VAL A 172 8.22 2.29 -9.92
C VAL A 172 8.48 2.06 -8.44
N PHE A 173 7.58 2.57 -7.63
CA PHE A 173 7.38 2.23 -6.22
C PHE A 173 5.93 2.58 -5.81
N ASP A 174 5.53 2.14 -4.63
CA ASP A 174 4.24 2.41 -3.97
C ASP A 174 3.01 2.39 -4.91
N PRO A 175 2.63 1.24 -5.48
CA PRO A 175 1.52 1.19 -6.43
C PRO A 175 0.15 1.38 -5.75
N CYS A 176 -0.71 2.15 -6.41
CA CYS A 176 -2.17 2.07 -6.28
C CYS A 176 -2.74 1.08 -7.30
N ILE A 177 -3.91 0.50 -7.03
CA ILE A 177 -4.64 -0.36 -7.97
C ILE A 177 -6.14 -0.05 -7.97
N TRP A 178 -6.78 -0.08 -9.14
CA TRP A 178 -8.24 -0.05 -9.30
C TRP A 178 -8.67 -0.86 -10.52
N LYS A 179 -9.99 -1.01 -10.72
CA LYS A 179 -10.55 -1.72 -11.87
C LYS A 179 -11.58 -0.84 -12.58
N LYS A 180 -11.49 -0.78 -13.91
CA LYS A 180 -12.44 -0.05 -14.77
C LYS A 180 -12.76 -0.91 -16.00
N ALA A 181 -14.05 -1.10 -16.28
CA ALA A 181 -14.54 -1.84 -17.46
C ALA A 181 -13.88 -3.23 -17.65
N GLY A 182 -13.66 -3.96 -16.56
CA GLY A 182 -13.05 -5.29 -16.58
C GLY A 182 -11.52 -5.32 -16.58
N VAL A 183 -10.86 -4.18 -16.77
CA VAL A 183 -9.40 -4.04 -16.83
C VAL A 183 -8.87 -3.50 -15.50
N TYR A 184 -7.77 -4.08 -15.01
CA TYR A 184 -7.03 -3.58 -13.86
C TYR A 184 -6.09 -2.46 -14.29
N TYR A 185 -6.02 -1.41 -13.47
CA TYR A 185 -5.11 -0.30 -13.65
C TYR A 185 -4.26 -0.15 -12.39
N SER A 186 -2.99 0.22 -12.59
CA SER A 186 -2.08 0.55 -11.51
C SER A 186 -1.44 1.90 -11.75
N LEU A 187 -1.41 2.72 -10.71
CA LEU A 187 -0.68 3.98 -10.69
C LEU A 187 0.50 3.83 -9.75
N SER A 188 1.71 3.76 -10.30
CA SER A 188 2.93 3.68 -9.49
C SER A 188 3.53 5.06 -9.28
N ALA A 189 4.04 5.32 -8.08
CA ALA A 189 4.97 6.43 -7.84
C ALA A 189 6.27 6.25 -8.63
N GLY A 190 6.93 7.37 -8.89
CA GLY A 190 8.08 7.42 -9.78
C GLY A 190 8.64 8.83 -9.95
N THR A 191 9.79 8.91 -10.60
CA THR A 191 10.40 10.19 -10.97
C THR A 191 10.93 10.14 -12.39
N LYS A 192 10.94 11.31 -13.03
CA LYS A 192 11.60 11.56 -14.31
C LYS A 192 12.88 12.37 -14.09
N PRO A 193 14.01 12.01 -14.72
CA PRO A 193 15.28 12.68 -14.47
C PRO A 193 15.39 14.06 -15.16
N GLU A 194 14.53 14.39 -16.11
CA GLU A 194 14.65 15.57 -16.99
C GLU A 194 14.17 16.90 -16.37
N GLY A 195 14.18 17.04 -15.05
CA GLY A 195 13.73 18.26 -14.39
C GLY A 195 14.75 19.42 -14.44
N PRO A 196 14.32 20.63 -14.08
CA PRO A 196 15.19 21.81 -14.04
C PRO A 196 16.45 21.57 -13.19
N ALA A 197 17.60 22.00 -13.73
CA ALA A 197 18.92 21.80 -13.11
C ALA A 197 19.28 20.32 -12.82
N GLY A 198 18.71 19.37 -13.59
CA GLY A 198 18.97 17.94 -13.46
C GLY A 198 18.35 17.30 -12.22
N LYS A 199 17.43 18.00 -11.55
CA LYS A 199 16.68 17.45 -10.41
C LYS A 199 15.55 16.57 -10.92
N PRO A 200 15.28 15.42 -10.27
CA PRO A 200 14.11 14.62 -10.62
C PRO A 200 12.81 15.41 -10.43
N VAL A 201 11.85 15.18 -11.31
CA VAL A 201 10.48 15.65 -11.17
C VAL A 201 9.55 14.47 -10.95
N ARG A 202 8.52 14.67 -10.13
CA ARG A 202 7.49 13.67 -9.86
C ARG A 202 6.90 13.15 -11.17
N ALA A 203 6.72 11.85 -11.23
CA ALA A 203 5.91 11.23 -12.27
C ALA A 203 5.21 10.02 -11.68
N ASN A 204 3.89 9.98 -11.77
CA ASN A 204 3.17 8.73 -11.55
C ASN A 204 2.93 8.06 -12.89
N PHE A 205 3.27 6.78 -12.99
CA PHE A 205 3.22 6.00 -14.22
C PHE A 205 2.01 5.06 -14.19
N LEU A 206 1.21 5.10 -15.26
CA LEU A 206 0.01 4.29 -15.40
C LEU A 206 0.33 2.98 -16.13
N PHE A 207 -0.24 1.89 -15.62
CA PHE A 207 -0.17 0.55 -16.19
C PHE A 207 -1.56 -0.06 -16.26
N SER A 208 -1.75 -1.01 -17.18
CA SER A 208 -2.98 -1.81 -17.27
C SER A 208 -2.70 -3.31 -17.38
N SER A 209 -3.64 -4.13 -16.90
CA SER A 209 -3.57 -5.60 -16.96
C SER A 209 -4.97 -6.19 -17.03
N GLU A 210 -5.11 -7.33 -17.73
CA GLU A 210 -6.35 -8.12 -17.75
C GLU A 210 -6.33 -9.27 -16.72
N ASP A 211 -5.16 -9.64 -16.20
CA ASP A 211 -4.95 -10.88 -15.44
C ASP A 211 -4.18 -10.72 -14.11
N LEU A 212 -3.75 -9.49 -13.78
CA LEU A 212 -2.90 -9.11 -12.64
C LEU A 212 -1.44 -9.56 -12.72
N GLU A 213 -1.06 -10.37 -13.71
CA GLU A 213 0.28 -10.92 -13.87
C GLU A 213 1.05 -10.18 -14.96
N ASN A 214 0.40 -9.90 -16.08
CA ASN A 214 0.99 -9.24 -17.24
C ASN A 214 0.51 -7.79 -17.31
N TRP A 215 1.43 -6.85 -17.07
CA TRP A 215 1.14 -5.42 -17.05
C TRP A 215 1.79 -4.69 -18.23
N THR A 216 0.99 -3.85 -18.89
CA THR A 216 1.43 -2.97 -19.97
C THR A 216 1.63 -1.56 -19.42
N TYR A 217 2.82 -1.00 -19.63
CA TYR A 217 3.05 0.43 -19.37
C TYR A 217 2.29 1.28 -20.40
N LEU A 218 1.50 2.23 -19.91
CA LEU A 218 0.73 3.14 -20.77
C LEU A 218 1.49 4.45 -20.98
N HIS A 219 1.57 5.28 -19.94
CA HIS A 219 2.17 6.61 -20.00
C HIS A 219 2.26 7.25 -18.60
N PRO A 220 2.90 8.43 -18.46
CA PRO A 220 2.75 9.27 -17.27
C PRO A 220 1.28 9.71 -17.13
N PHE A 221 0.74 9.63 -15.91
CA PHE A 221 -0.69 9.74 -15.64
C PHE A 221 -1.19 11.19 -15.49
N VAL A 222 -0.38 12.03 -14.84
CA VAL A 222 -0.78 13.38 -14.40
C VAL A 222 -0.40 14.44 -15.44
N GLU A 223 -1.32 15.35 -15.72
CA GLU A 223 -1.16 16.53 -16.58
C GLU A 223 -1.53 17.81 -15.81
N ASP A 224 -0.99 18.95 -16.24
CA ASP A 224 -1.26 20.28 -15.69
C ASP A 224 -0.99 20.47 -14.19
N ASP A 225 -0.07 19.69 -13.63
CA ASP A 225 0.36 19.87 -12.24
C ASP A 225 1.21 21.14 -12.09
N ALA A 226 0.61 22.14 -11.45
CA ALA A 226 1.25 23.40 -11.06
C ALA A 226 1.42 23.55 -9.53
N PHE A 227 1.15 22.49 -8.75
CA PHE A 227 1.08 22.54 -7.29
C PHE A 227 2.24 21.83 -6.60
N THR A 228 2.86 20.85 -7.28
CA THR A 228 4.04 20.15 -6.77
C THR A 228 5.34 20.90 -7.07
N LEU A 229 6.37 20.61 -6.28
CA LEU A 229 7.69 21.20 -6.42
C LEU A 229 8.63 20.25 -7.18
N VAL A 230 9.60 20.82 -7.89
CA VAL A 230 10.73 20.05 -8.44
C VAL A 230 11.47 19.35 -7.29
N GLY A 231 11.53 18.02 -7.34
CA GLY A 231 12.08 17.17 -6.28
C GLY A 231 11.04 16.35 -5.52
N ASP A 232 9.74 16.67 -5.64
CA ASP A 232 8.68 15.78 -5.15
C ASP A 232 8.72 14.43 -5.89
N ASP A 233 8.42 13.34 -5.19
CA ASP A 233 8.50 11.98 -5.73
C ASP A 233 7.14 11.27 -5.86
N GLY A 234 6.09 11.78 -5.21
CA GLY A 234 4.73 11.29 -5.39
C GLY A 234 4.51 9.88 -4.86
N ALA A 235 5.23 9.52 -3.80
CA ALA A 235 5.13 8.26 -3.06
C ALA A 235 3.71 8.00 -2.53
N CYS A 236 3.37 6.73 -2.30
CA CYS A 236 2.06 6.31 -1.79
C CYS A 236 0.83 6.98 -2.47
N PRO A 237 0.74 6.99 -3.82
CA PRO A 237 -0.42 7.52 -4.53
C PRO A 237 -1.68 6.72 -4.20
N TYR A 238 -2.80 7.42 -4.04
CA TYR A 238 -4.15 6.84 -4.10
C TYR A 238 -5.02 7.74 -4.97
N PHE A 239 -5.68 7.15 -5.96
CA PHE A 239 -6.48 7.87 -6.96
C PHE A 239 -7.95 7.44 -6.88
N TRP A 240 -8.82 8.36 -6.48
CA TRP A 240 -10.22 8.04 -6.19
C TRP A 240 -11.19 9.13 -6.67
N PRO A 241 -12.44 8.78 -7.01
CA PRO A 241 -13.49 9.78 -7.24
C PRO A 241 -13.80 10.54 -5.94
N ILE A 242 -14.07 11.83 -6.04
CA ILE A 242 -14.56 12.66 -4.93
C ILE A 242 -15.60 13.66 -5.47
N GLY A 243 -16.86 13.44 -5.11
CA GLY A 243 -17.97 14.17 -5.73
C GLY A 243 -18.04 13.92 -7.25
N ASP A 244 -18.01 15.00 -8.03
CA ASP A 244 -17.99 15.00 -9.50
C ASP A 244 -16.57 15.02 -10.10
N ARG A 245 -15.53 14.92 -9.26
CA ARG A 245 -14.11 15.03 -9.66
C ARG A 245 -13.30 13.86 -9.13
N HIS A 246 -11.98 13.93 -9.27
CA HIS A 246 -11.06 12.96 -8.71
C HIS A 246 -10.01 13.62 -7.81
N ILE A 247 -9.61 12.89 -6.77
CA ILE A 247 -8.50 13.22 -5.88
C ILE A 247 -7.36 12.24 -6.11
N LEU A 248 -6.16 12.78 -6.24
CA LEU A 248 -4.90 12.04 -6.13
C LEU A 248 -4.20 12.51 -4.86
N LEU A 249 -4.21 11.69 -3.81
CA LEU A 249 -3.43 11.91 -2.61
C LEU A 249 -2.12 11.12 -2.68
N PHE A 250 -1.07 11.67 -2.10
CA PHE A 250 0.28 11.09 -2.10
C PHE A 250 1.13 11.74 -1.01
N PHE A 251 2.33 11.22 -0.86
CA PHE A 251 3.37 11.76 -0.02
C PHE A 251 4.57 12.23 -0.86
N SER A 252 5.25 13.26 -0.39
CA SER A 252 6.56 13.65 -0.88
C SER A 252 7.55 13.61 0.28
N HIS A 253 8.65 12.87 0.12
CA HIS A 253 9.74 12.87 1.11
C HIS A 253 10.39 14.25 1.31
N MET A 254 10.16 15.18 0.37
CA MET A 254 10.59 16.58 0.48
C MET A 254 9.51 17.49 1.06
N SER A 255 8.26 17.32 0.64
CA SER A 255 7.20 18.33 0.83
C SER A 255 6.07 17.93 1.78
N GLY A 256 6.01 16.67 2.21
CA GLY A 256 4.98 16.11 3.10
C GLY A 256 3.78 15.51 2.37
N GLY A 257 2.69 15.27 3.09
CA GLY A 257 1.43 14.76 2.52
C GLY A 257 0.75 15.82 1.66
N GLN A 258 0.36 15.44 0.45
CA GLN A 258 -0.22 16.32 -0.57
C GLN A 258 -1.42 15.69 -1.24
N TYR A 259 -2.26 16.53 -1.83
CA TYR A 259 -3.33 16.11 -2.73
C TYR A 259 -3.40 17.00 -3.95
N LEU A 260 -3.91 16.42 -5.04
CA LEU A 260 -4.31 17.10 -6.25
C LEU A 260 -5.78 16.78 -6.54
N LEU A 261 -6.51 17.76 -7.03
CA LEU A 261 -7.89 17.64 -7.49
C LEU A 261 -7.96 17.94 -8.98
N GLY A 262 -8.78 17.21 -9.70
CA GLY A 262 -8.84 17.33 -11.15
C GLY A 262 -9.87 16.44 -11.79
N ASP A 263 -9.83 16.43 -13.12
CA ASP A 263 -10.76 15.69 -13.95
C ASP A 263 -10.06 14.44 -14.50
N TYR A 264 -10.74 13.29 -14.43
CA TYR A 264 -10.24 12.05 -15.01
C TYR A 264 -10.76 11.92 -16.45
N ASP A 265 -9.88 12.13 -17.41
CA ASP A 265 -10.14 11.86 -18.80
C ASP A 265 -10.11 10.34 -19.03
N THR A 266 -11.30 9.74 -19.09
CA THR A 266 -11.44 8.28 -19.22
C THR A 266 -11.15 7.76 -20.63
N GLU A 267 -11.10 8.65 -21.64
CA GLU A 267 -10.76 8.27 -23.02
C GLU A 267 -9.25 8.15 -23.21
N ARG A 268 -8.49 9.08 -22.62
CA ARG A 268 -7.02 9.09 -22.66
C ARG A 268 -6.35 8.45 -21.45
N ASP A 269 -7.13 8.09 -20.44
CA ASP A 269 -6.64 7.62 -19.15
C ASP A 269 -5.72 8.63 -18.44
N LYS A 270 -6.08 9.92 -18.44
CA LYS A 270 -5.27 11.02 -17.87
C LYS A 270 -5.95 11.72 -16.72
N PHE A 271 -5.17 12.09 -15.71
CA PHE A 271 -5.64 12.98 -14.65
C PHE A 271 -5.18 14.42 -14.92
N VAL A 272 -6.13 15.28 -15.27
CA VAL A 272 -5.89 16.70 -15.56
C VAL A 272 -6.11 17.50 -14.29
N VAL A 273 -5.02 18.02 -13.73
CA VAL A 273 -5.03 18.70 -12.44
C VAL A 273 -5.61 20.10 -12.59
N THR A 274 -6.49 20.48 -11.65
CA THR A 274 -7.08 21.84 -11.60
C THR A 274 -6.90 22.53 -10.26
N ASN A 275 -6.65 21.78 -9.19
CA ASN A 275 -6.36 22.32 -7.85
C ASN A 275 -5.44 21.38 -7.08
N GLY A 276 -4.83 21.83 -5.98
CA GLY A 276 -3.97 21.02 -5.15
C GLY A 276 -3.58 21.69 -3.84
N GLY A 277 -3.10 20.89 -2.89
CA GLY A 277 -2.73 21.38 -1.57
C GLY A 277 -1.93 20.38 -0.75
N LYS A 278 -1.66 20.75 0.50
CA LYS A 278 -0.99 19.90 1.49
C LYS A 278 -2.00 19.40 2.53
N PHE A 279 -1.84 18.17 3.00
CA PHE A 279 -2.55 17.65 4.16
C PHE A 279 -1.96 18.15 5.48
N ASN A 280 -0.67 18.46 5.49
CA ASN A 280 0.02 19.03 6.63
C ASN A 280 0.86 20.25 6.24
N PHE A 281 0.81 21.30 7.07
CA PHE A 281 1.62 22.51 6.89
C PHE A 281 2.86 22.54 7.81
N GLY A 282 3.02 21.53 8.67
CA GLY A 282 4.21 21.34 9.51
C GLY A 282 5.37 20.66 8.78
N ALA A 283 6.55 20.61 9.42
CA ALA A 283 7.74 19.94 8.88
C ALA A 283 7.48 18.45 8.64
N SER A 284 8.01 17.90 7.52
CA SER A 284 7.87 16.47 7.16
C SER A 284 8.42 15.53 8.23
N THR A 285 9.39 15.98 9.02
CA THR A 285 9.98 15.23 10.14
C THR A 285 10.13 16.18 11.34
N PRO A 286 9.84 15.77 12.59
CA PRO A 286 9.42 14.44 13.05
C PRO A 286 7.91 14.26 13.29
N SER A 287 7.05 15.21 12.88
CA SER A 287 5.67 15.29 13.40
C SER A 287 4.59 15.55 12.33
N ALA A 288 4.83 15.13 11.08
CA ALA A 288 3.84 15.25 10.00
C ALA A 288 3.01 13.99 9.80
N VAL A 289 1.83 14.16 9.22
CA VAL A 289 1.07 13.09 8.57
C VAL A 289 1.94 12.52 7.44
N HIS A 290 2.36 11.27 7.58
CA HIS A 290 3.18 10.53 6.61
C HIS A 290 2.31 9.54 5.84
N ALA A 291 2.58 9.36 4.53
CA ALA A 291 1.95 8.35 3.68
C ALA A 291 0.41 8.24 3.83
N PRO A 292 -0.36 9.28 3.44
CA PRO A 292 -1.81 9.20 3.53
C PRO A 292 -2.33 8.07 2.62
N SER A 293 -3.36 7.36 3.10
CA SER A 293 -4.07 6.33 2.33
C SER A 293 -5.56 6.61 2.38
N ALA A 294 -6.29 6.15 1.37
CA ALA A 294 -7.74 6.24 1.33
C ALA A 294 -8.33 5.00 0.65
N THR A 295 -9.57 4.68 0.99
CA THR A 295 -10.29 3.56 0.42
C THR A 295 -11.77 3.90 0.38
N PRO A 296 -12.52 3.43 -0.63
CA PRO A 296 -13.98 3.53 -0.63
C PRO A 296 -14.59 2.73 0.53
N ASP A 297 -15.70 3.22 1.07
CA ASP A 297 -16.41 2.56 2.17
C ASP A 297 -17.30 1.37 1.75
N GLY A 298 -17.28 1.02 0.46
CA GLY A 298 -18.09 -0.04 -0.14
C GLY A 298 -19.55 0.34 -0.37
N LYS A 299 -19.98 1.57 -0.05
CA LYS A 299 -21.35 2.08 -0.30
C LYS A 299 -21.41 3.07 -1.47
N GLY A 300 -20.36 3.09 -2.30
CA GLY A 300 -20.29 3.92 -3.51
C GLY A 300 -19.88 5.37 -3.27
N GLY A 301 -19.41 5.70 -2.06
CA GLY A 301 -18.67 6.93 -1.78
C GLY A 301 -17.20 6.62 -1.51
N VAL A 302 -16.33 7.56 -1.84
CA VAL A 302 -15.22 7.85 -0.93
C VAL A 302 -15.79 8.56 0.28
#